data_AF-A0A559RZT3-F1
#
_entry.id   AF-A0A559RZT3-F1
#
_cell.length_a   1.000
_cell.length_b   1.000
_cell.length_c   1.000
_cell.angle_alpha   90.00
_cell.angle_beta   90.00
_cell.angle_gamma   90.00
#
_symmetry.space_group_name_H-M   'P 1'
#
loop_
_entity.id
_entity.type
_entity.pdbx_description
1 polymer ?
#
loop_
_entity_poly.entity_id
_entity_poly.type
_entity_poly.pdbx_seq_one_letter_code
_entity_poly.pdbx_strand_id
1 'polypeptide(L)' 'MQTKKQSFLESLTNTLVGFVISFAATFVIFPLMGMQGSVAKNFLITVFFTVVSILRGYVIRRYFNSKVI' A
#
# COMPACT_ATOMS: atom_id res chain seq x y z
N MET A 1 0.02 -5.78 -25.06
CA MET A 1 -0.25 -4.44 -24.51
C MET A 1 -1.42 -4.54 -23.56
N GLN A 2 -1.30 -4.00 -22.34
CA GLN A 2 -2.42 -3.94 -21.39
C GLN A 2 -3.51 -3.00 -21.93
N THR A 3 -4.78 -3.37 -21.83
CA THR A 3 -5.90 -2.52 -22.29
C THR A 3 -6.11 -1.33 -21.34
N LYS A 4 -6.67 -0.22 -21.84
CA LYS A 4 -6.99 0.97 -21.02
C LYS A 4 -7.87 0.63 -19.81
N LYS A 5 -8.82 -0.31 -19.97
CA LYS A 5 -9.70 -0.78 -18.89
C LYS A 5 -8.92 -1.57 -17.83
N GLN A 6 -7.97 -2.42 -18.22
CA GLN A 6 -7.12 -3.16 -17.29
C GLN A 6 -6.20 -2.24 -16.50
N SER A 7 -5.57 -1.27 -17.15
CA SER A 7 -4.70 -0.29 -16.47
C SER A 7 -5.47 0.56 -15.46
N PHE A 8 -6.71 0.96 -15.81
CA PHE A 8 -7.61 1.66 -14.88
C PHE A 8 -7.96 0.80 -13.66
N LEU A 9 -8.35 -0.46 -13.86
CA LEU A 9 -8.65 -1.38 -12.76
C LEU A 9 -7.42 -1.68 -11.88
N GLU A 10 -6.23 -1.80 -12.48
CA GLU A 10 -4.98 -2.00 -11.76
C GLU A 10 -4.66 -0.80 -10.85
N SER A 11 -4.80 0.41 -11.39
CA SER A 11 -4.58 1.65 -10.63
C SER A 11 -5.62 1.84 -9.53
N LEU A 12 -6.90 1.56 -9.81
CA LEU A 12 -7.98 1.63 -8.83
C LEU A 12 -7.76 0.63 -7.68
N THR A 13 -7.37 -0.60 -8.00
CA THR A 13 -7.08 -1.64 -6.99
C THR A 13 -5.86 -1.27 -6.15
N ASN A 14 -4.79 -0.75 -6.77
CA ASN A 14 -3.61 -0.26 -6.05
C ASN A 14 -4.00 0.87 -5.07
N THR A 15 -4.84 1.80 -5.53
CA THR A 15 -5.26 2.96 -4.74
C THR A 15 -6.15 2.55 -3.57
N LEU A 16 -7.17 1.71 -3.80
CA LEU A 16 -8.08 1.23 -2.76
C LEU A 16 -7.34 0.42 -1.68
N VAL A 17 -6.48 -0.51 -2.10
CA VAL A 17 -5.71 -1.32 -1.14
C VAL A 17 -4.71 -0.44 -0.39
N GLY A 18 -4.09 0.54 -1.05
CA GLY A 18 -3.26 1.54 -0.38
C GLY A 18 -4.01 2.33 0.68
N PHE A 19 -5.21 2.81 0.33
CA PHE A 19 -6.08 3.55 1.24
C PHE A 19 -6.46 2.72 2.47
N VAL A 20 -6.93 1.48 2.28
CA VAL A 20 -7.35 0.61 3.39
C VAL A 20 -6.18 0.32 4.34
N ILE A 21 -5.00 0.02 3.80
CA ILE A 21 -3.81 -0.24 4.61
C ILE A 21 -3.40 1.02 5.37
N SER A 22 -3.34 2.18 4.70
CA SER A 22 -3.01 3.45 5.36
C SER A 22 -4.00 3.79 6.46
N PHE A 23 -5.29 3.65 6.19
CA PHE A 23 -6.35 3.92 7.14
C PHE A 23 -6.28 2.98 8.36
N ALA A 24 -6.12 1.67 8.14
CA ALA A 24 -5.95 0.69 9.21
C ALA A 24 -4.68 0.94 10.04
N ALA A 25 -3.57 1.25 9.37
CA ALA A 25 -2.30 1.52 10.01
C ALA A 25 -2.38 2.80 10.87
N THR A 26 -3.14 3.82 10.49
CA THR A 26 -3.37 4.99 11.37
C THR A 26 -4.00 4.61 12.73
N PHE A 27 -4.92 3.65 12.79
CA PHE A 27 -5.51 3.20 14.07
C PHE A 27 -4.51 2.45 14.97
N VAL A 28 -3.44 1.90 14.40
CA VAL A 28 -2.40 1.17 15.14
C VAL A 28 -1.25 2.11 15.51
N ILE A 29 -0.82 2.91 14.54
CA ILE A 29 0.34 3.80 14.63
C ILE A 29 0.06 4.97 15.58
N PHE A 30 -1.09 5.63 15.49
CA PHE A 30 -1.40 6.78 16.34
C PHE A 30 -1.37 6.46 17.84
N PRO A 31 -2.00 5.37 18.34
CA PRO A 31 -1.86 5.00 19.74
C PRO A 31 -0.45 4.57 20.14
N LEU A 32 0.30 3.86 19.27
CA LEU A 32 1.70 3.48 19.54
C LEU A 32 2.68 4.67 19.57
N MET A 33 2.34 5.73 18.83
CA MET A 33 3.17 6.93 18.74
C MET A 33 3.06 7.83 19.97
N GLY A 34 1.92 7.79 20.69
CA GLY A 34 1.73 8.51 21.96
C GLY A 34 2.19 9.96 21.88
N MET A 35 1.58 10.78 21.01
CA MET A 35 1.79 12.24 20.84
C MET A 35 3.14 12.82 21.33
N GLN A 36 4.26 12.23 20.92
CA GLN A 36 5.61 12.81 20.95
C GLN A 36 6.40 12.12 19.83
N GLY A 37 6.38 12.74 18.64
CA GLY A 37 6.95 12.18 17.42
C GLY A 37 8.47 12.05 17.52
N SER A 38 8.95 10.85 17.83
CA SER A 38 10.38 10.51 17.72
C SER A 38 10.72 10.17 16.27
N VAL A 39 11.83 10.72 15.76
CA VAL A 39 12.33 10.48 14.38
C VAL A 39 12.49 8.98 14.10
N ALA A 40 12.95 8.20 15.08
CA ALA A 40 13.11 6.75 14.95
C ALA A 40 11.78 6.02 14.70
N LYS A 41 10.69 6.45 15.36
CA LYS A 41 9.37 5.84 15.19
C LYS A 41 8.76 6.22 13.82
N ASN A 42 8.91 7.48 13.40
CA ASN A 42 8.48 7.94 12.06
C ASN A 42 9.21 7.20 10.93
N PHE A 43 10.50 6.92 11.12
CA PHE A 43 11.29 6.13 10.18
C PHE A 43 10.77 4.70 10.08
N LEU A 44 10.47 4.04 11.22
CA LEU A 44 9.92 2.68 11.24
C LEU A 44 8.57 2.60 10.52
N ILE A 45 7.70 3.60 10.72
CA ILE A 45 6.41 3.72 10.04
C ILE A 45 6.60 3.88 8.53
N THR A 46 7.52 4.76 8.13
CA THR A 46 7.84 4.97 6.71
C THR A 46 8.36 3.69 6.05
N VAL A 47 9.24 2.96 6.72
CA VAL A 47 9.74 1.66 6.24
C VAL A 47 8.61 0.64 6.12
N PHE A 48 7.74 0.55 7.13
CA PHE A 48 6.58 -0.34 7.10
C PHE A 48 5.68 -0.05 5.89
N PHE A 49 5.29 1.21 5.70
CA PHE A 49 4.49 1.62 4.56
C PHE A 49 5.18 1.38 3.21
N THR A 50 6.50 1.56 3.16
CA THR A 50 7.29 1.29 1.96
C THR A 50 7.24 -0.19 1.59
N VAL A 51 7.50 -1.09 2.55
CA VAL A 51 7.42 -2.54 2.34
C VAL A 51 6.03 -2.94 1.87
N VAL A 52 4.99 -2.42 2.52
CA VAL A 52 3.60 -2.73 2.14
C VAL A 52 3.26 -2.21 0.75
N SER A 53 3.71 -1.01 0.38
CA SER A 53 3.52 -0.44 -0.96
C SER A 53 4.18 -1.30 -2.04
N ILE A 54 5.41 -1.77 -1.79
CA ILE A 54 6.15 -2.67 -2.69
C ILE A 54 5.43 -4.01 -2.83
N LEU A 55 5.08 -4.65 -1.71
CA LEU A 55 4.37 -5.94 -1.70
C LEU A 55 3.05 -5.85 -2.47
N ARG A 56 2.23 -4.83 -2.21
CA ARG A 56 0.96 -4.62 -2.91
C ARG A 56 1.19 -4.45 -4.41
N GLY A 57 2.12 -3.58 -4.82
CA GLY A 57 2.45 -3.36 -6.22
C GLY A 57 2.89 -4.64 -6.92
N TYR A 58 3.64 -5.50 -6.24
CA TYR A 58 4.04 -6.82 -6.74
C TYR A 58 2.86 -7.79 -6.85
N VAL A 59 2.02 -7.91 -5.82
CA VAL A 59 0.84 -8.81 -5.83
C VAL A 59 -0.14 -8.42 -6.93
N ILE A 60 -0.41 -7.13 -7.09
CA ILE A 60 -1.30 -6.63 -8.14
C ILE A 60 -0.70 -6.90 -9.52
N ARG A 61 0.58 -6.56 -9.75
CA ARG A 61 1.27 -6.93 -11.00
C ARG A 61 1.22 -8.43 -11.26
N ARG A 62 1.44 -9.27 -10.25
CA ARG A 62 1.44 -10.72 -10.39
C ARG A 62 0.05 -11.27 -10.68
N TYR A 63 -0.99 -10.71 -10.07
CA TYR A 63 -2.38 -11.06 -10.33
C TYR A 63 -2.78 -10.71 -11.77
N PHE A 64 -2.48 -9.49 -12.23
CA PHE A 64 -2.77 -9.06 -13.59
C PHE A 64 -1.93 -9.79 -14.65
N ASN A 65 -0.64 -10.08 -14.39
CA ASN A 65 0.20 -10.90 -15.29
C ASN A 65 -0.17 -12.39 -15.27
N SER A 66 -0.75 -12.93 -14.18
CA SER A 66 -1.24 -14.32 -14.16
C SER A 66 -2.63 -14.46 -14.79
N LYS A 67 -3.41 -13.36 -14.84
CA LYS A 67 -4.66 -13.25 -15.60
C LYS A 67 -4.44 -12.78 -17.04
N VAL A 68 -3.26 -13.00 -17.62
CA VAL A 68 -3.08 -12.91 -19.08
C VAL A 68 -3.98 -13.99 -19.71
N ILE A 69 -5.19 -13.54 -20.05
CA ILE A 69 -6.07 -14.06 -21.10
C ILE A 69 -5.71 -13.28 -22.36
#